data_AF-A0A672JFD0-F1
#
_entry.id   AF-A0A672JFD0-F1
#
_cell.length_a   1.000
_cell.length_b   1.000
_cell.length_c   1.000
_cell.angle_alpha   90.00
_cell.angle_beta   90.00
_cell.angle_gamma   90.00
#
_symmetry.space_group_name_H-M   'P 1'
#
loop_
_entity.id
_entity.type
_entity.pdbx_description
1 polymer ?
#
loop_
_entity_poly.entity_id
_entity_poly.type
_entity_poly.pdbx_seq_one_letter_code
_entity_poly.pdbx_strand_id
1 'polypeptide(L)'
;ARRVFFHAYDITQHLILFSSYSAGLALVELLVTAQKQDCLTVGIYESAKLLNSDPDSVVLCVLAADDEDDVALQIHFTLLQSFCCDNGITILRVSGVQRLQQLLGAVDANRNQEERGDLHCLLVTNPQADHCRLQEVGTYCQESRRLDQWVPELVLQER
;
A
#
# COMPACT_ATOMS: atom_id res chain seq x y z
N ALA A 1 37.10 -4.53 -12.86
CA ALA A 1 36.24 -3.50 -12.23
C ALA A 1 34.87 -3.36 -12.89
N ARG A 2 34.75 -2.98 -14.18
CA ARG A 2 33.44 -2.71 -14.83
C ARG A 2 32.48 -3.91 -14.95
N ARG A 3 32.97 -5.14 -15.17
CA ARG A 3 32.11 -6.35 -15.22
C ARG A 3 31.49 -6.73 -13.87
N VAL A 4 32.21 -6.53 -12.77
CA VAL A 4 31.71 -6.81 -11.41
C VAL A 4 30.64 -5.79 -11.03
N PHE A 5 30.82 -4.53 -11.43
CA PHE A 5 29.83 -3.47 -11.23
C PHE A 5 28.52 -3.74 -11.99
N PHE A 6 28.61 -4.18 -13.25
CA PHE A 6 27.44 -4.50 -14.07
C PHE A 6 26.68 -5.73 -13.50
N HIS A 7 27.40 -6.77 -13.09
CA HIS A 7 26.79 -7.97 -12.51
C HIS A 7 26.19 -7.74 -11.12
N ALA A 8 26.79 -6.85 -10.32
CA ALA A 8 26.22 -6.41 -9.05
C ALA A 8 24.96 -5.55 -9.26
N TYR A 9 24.95 -4.68 -10.27
CA TYR A 9 23.78 -3.88 -10.65
C TYR A 9 22.62 -4.76 -11.14
N ASP A 10 22.93 -5.77 -11.96
CA ASP A 10 21.96 -6.74 -12.48
C ASP A 10 21.34 -7.59 -11.36
N ILE A 11 22.16 -8.10 -10.42
CA ILE A 11 21.67 -8.79 -9.21
C ILE A 11 20.81 -7.86 -8.34
N THR A 12 21.23 -6.60 -8.16
CA THR A 12 20.50 -5.62 -7.34
C THR A 12 19.13 -5.30 -7.95
N GLN A 13 19.06 -5.10 -9.27
CA GLN A 13 17.78 -4.89 -9.97
C GLN A 13 16.88 -6.12 -9.89
N HIS A 14 17.43 -7.32 -10.05
CA HIS A 14 16.67 -8.56 -9.99
C HIS A 14 16.12 -8.84 -8.58
N LEU A 15 16.88 -8.47 -7.54
CA LEU A 15 16.47 -8.59 -6.13
C LEU A 15 15.38 -7.57 -5.78
N ILE A 16 15.48 -6.32 -6.27
CA ILE A 16 14.46 -5.28 -6.09
C ILE A 16 13.14 -5.69 -6.77
N LEU A 17 13.21 -6.22 -8.00
CA LEU A 17 12.04 -6.71 -8.72
C LEU A 17 11.37 -7.88 -7.99
N PHE A 18 12.17 -8.82 -7.49
CA PHE A 18 11.67 -9.97 -6.72
C PHE A 18 11.05 -9.53 -5.38
N SER A 19 11.68 -8.59 -4.66
CA SER A 19 11.17 -8.01 -3.41
C SER A 19 9.83 -7.30 -3.65
N SER A 20 9.73 -6.49 -4.71
CA SER A 20 8.49 -5.82 -5.12
C SER A 20 7.37 -6.81 -5.46
N TYR A 21 7.67 -7.89 -6.21
CA TYR A 21 6.68 -8.91 -6.53
C TYR A 21 6.15 -9.63 -5.28
N SER A 22 7.04 -10.03 -4.38
CA SER A 22 6.69 -10.71 -3.12
C SER A 22 5.85 -9.79 -2.23
N ALA A 23 6.29 -8.53 -2.07
CA ALA A 23 5.56 -7.51 -1.32
C ALA A 23 4.17 -7.22 -1.91
N GLY A 24 4.02 -7.22 -3.24
CA GLY A 24 2.73 -7.07 -3.90
C GLY A 24 1.74 -8.21 -3.59
N LEU A 25 2.22 -9.46 -3.57
CA LEU A 25 1.39 -10.60 -3.16
C LEU A 25 1.03 -10.52 -1.67
N ALA A 26 2.01 -10.22 -0.82
CA ALA A 26 1.81 -10.07 0.61
C ALA A 26 0.80 -8.96 0.94
N LEU A 27 0.89 -7.82 0.23
CA LEU A 27 -0.04 -6.71 0.39
C LEU A 27 -1.46 -7.12 0.04
N VAL A 28 -1.66 -7.83 -1.07
CA VAL A 28 -2.99 -8.31 -1.47
C VAL A 28 -3.59 -9.23 -0.42
N GLU A 29 -2.82 -10.20 0.06
CA GLU A 29 -3.28 -11.13 1.10
C GLU A 29 -3.59 -10.40 2.41
N LEU A 30 -2.73 -9.47 2.82
CA LEU A 30 -2.92 -8.64 4.00
C LEU A 30 -4.21 -7.82 3.93
N LEU A 31 -4.47 -7.14 2.80
CA LEU A 31 -5.65 -6.29 2.62
C LEU A 31 -6.95 -7.12 2.65
N VAL A 32 -6.97 -8.29 2.00
CA VAL A 32 -8.11 -9.20 2.03
C VAL A 32 -8.36 -9.74 3.45
N THR A 33 -7.30 -10.08 4.18
CA THR A 33 -7.41 -10.53 5.58
C THR A 33 -7.90 -9.41 6.48
N ALA A 34 -7.35 -8.20 6.36
CA ALA A 34 -7.75 -7.03 7.13
C ALA A 34 -9.23 -6.67 6.89
N GLN A 35 -9.70 -6.74 5.64
CA GLN A 35 -11.11 -6.52 5.31
C GLN A 35 -12.01 -7.54 6.02
N LYS A 36 -11.67 -8.83 5.99
CA LYS A 36 -12.45 -9.89 6.65
C LYS A 36 -12.49 -9.76 8.18
N GLN A 37 -11.56 -9.02 8.76
CA GLN A 37 -11.41 -8.83 10.19
C GLN A 37 -11.95 -7.49 10.69
N ASP A 38 -12.54 -6.68 9.79
CA ASP A 38 -12.98 -5.32 10.09
C ASP A 38 -11.84 -4.42 10.59
N CYS A 39 -10.62 -4.73 10.15
CA CYS A 39 -9.37 -4.03 10.46
C CYS A 39 -8.94 -3.07 9.34
N LEU A 40 -9.80 -2.84 8.35
CA LEU A 40 -9.50 -2.06 7.14
C LEU A 40 -10.41 -0.83 7.06
N THR A 41 -9.80 0.35 7.07
CA THR A 41 -10.48 1.62 6.73
C THR A 41 -10.25 1.93 5.26
N VAL A 42 -11.28 2.37 4.55
CA VAL A 42 -11.28 2.57 3.10
C VAL A 42 -11.81 3.96 2.80
N GLY A 43 -11.11 4.72 1.96
CA GLY A 43 -11.48 6.08 1.56
C GLY A 43 -10.54 7.15 2.13
N ILE A 44 -10.33 8.22 1.37
CA ILE A 44 -9.49 9.35 1.77
C ILE A 44 -10.03 10.01 3.03
N TYR A 45 -11.33 10.26 3.07
CA TYR A 45 -11.96 11.00 4.15
C TYR A 45 -11.96 10.20 5.46
N GLU A 46 -12.34 8.93 5.40
CA GLU A 46 -12.36 7.99 6.52
C GLU A 46 -10.95 7.78 7.07
N SER A 47 -9.97 7.65 6.17
CA SER A 47 -8.56 7.52 6.54
C SER A 47 -8.05 8.76 7.26
N ALA A 48 -8.32 9.96 6.71
CA ALA A 48 -7.94 11.21 7.36
C ALA A 48 -8.62 11.38 8.73
N LYS A 49 -9.88 10.96 8.86
CA LYS A 49 -10.62 11.00 10.14
C LYS A 49 -9.97 10.07 11.18
N LEU A 50 -9.62 8.85 10.80
CA LEU A 50 -8.96 7.90 11.69
C LEU A 50 -7.58 8.41 12.11
N LEU A 51 -6.75 8.84 11.17
CA LEU A 51 -5.40 9.38 11.45
C LEU A 51 -5.45 10.59 12.39
N ASN A 52 -6.46 11.46 12.27
CA ASN A 52 -6.64 12.58 13.19
C ASN A 52 -7.12 12.18 14.59
N SER A 53 -7.79 11.02 14.72
CA SER A 53 -8.41 10.59 15.98
C SER A 53 -7.54 9.61 16.77
N ASP A 54 -6.94 8.63 16.08
CA ASP A 54 -6.14 7.55 16.66
C ASP A 54 -5.09 7.02 15.66
N PRO A 55 -4.01 7.78 15.40
CA PRO A 55 -2.95 7.38 14.46
C PRO A 55 -2.15 6.17 14.96
N ASP A 56 -2.07 5.95 16.27
CA ASP A 56 -1.31 4.84 16.87
C ASP A 56 -1.92 3.46 16.57
N SER A 57 -3.22 3.42 16.25
CA SER A 57 -3.91 2.19 15.83
C SER A 57 -3.53 1.71 14.41
N VAL A 58 -2.98 2.61 13.59
CA VAL A 58 -2.72 2.39 12.17
C VAL A 58 -1.30 1.88 11.96
N VAL A 59 -1.17 0.72 11.31
CA VAL A 59 0.14 0.08 11.07
C VAL A 59 0.63 0.21 9.62
N LEU A 60 -0.30 0.39 8.68
CA LEU A 60 -0.01 0.50 7.26
C LEU A 60 -1.01 1.43 6.58
N CYS A 61 -0.52 2.34 5.74
CA CYS A 61 -1.28 3.19 4.84
C CYS A 61 -0.94 2.83 3.38
N VAL A 62 -1.95 2.61 2.56
CA VAL A 62 -1.81 2.34 1.13
C VAL A 62 -2.52 3.43 0.35
N LEU A 63 -1.80 4.10 -0.56
CA LEU A 63 -2.36 5.09 -1.47
C LEU A 63 -2.47 4.50 -2.86
N ALA A 64 -3.68 4.45 -3.43
CA ALA A 64 -3.92 3.78 -4.71
C ALA A 64 -4.37 4.77 -5.79
N ALA A 65 -3.61 4.89 -6.88
CA ALA A 65 -4.00 5.65 -8.05
C ALA A 65 -3.37 5.06 -9.32
N ASP A 66 -4.16 5.05 -10.39
CA ASP A 66 -3.67 4.75 -11.75
C ASP A 66 -3.50 6.03 -12.59
N ASP A 67 -4.13 7.13 -12.17
CA ASP A 67 -4.13 8.43 -12.84
C ASP A 67 -3.54 9.50 -11.92
N GLU A 68 -2.48 10.16 -12.40
CA GLU A 68 -1.80 11.23 -11.68
C GLU A 68 -2.34 12.62 -12.04
N ASP A 69 -3.27 12.73 -13.01
CA ASP A 69 -3.81 14.01 -13.50
C ASP A 69 -4.83 14.65 -12.55
N ASP A 70 -5.38 13.90 -11.58
CA ASP A 70 -6.27 14.45 -10.56
C ASP A 70 -5.49 15.21 -9.48
N VAL A 71 -5.30 16.51 -9.70
CA VAL A 71 -4.62 17.42 -8.78
C VAL A 71 -5.24 17.40 -7.38
N ALA A 72 -6.57 17.28 -7.26
CA ALA A 72 -7.22 17.26 -5.96
C ALA A 72 -6.85 15.99 -5.19
N LEU A 73 -6.84 14.84 -5.87
CA LEU A 73 -6.40 13.59 -5.29
C LEU A 73 -4.92 13.63 -4.86
N GLN A 74 -4.05 14.18 -5.71
CA GLN A 74 -2.62 14.29 -5.41
C GLN A 74 -2.33 15.21 -4.20
N ILE A 75 -3.14 16.24 -3.99
CA ILE A 75 -3.07 17.06 -2.77
C ILE A 75 -3.38 16.19 -1.54
N HIS A 76 -4.44 15.38 -1.57
CA HIS A 76 -4.77 14.50 -0.45
C HIS A 76 -3.68 13.46 -0.19
N PHE A 77 -3.10 12.89 -1.24
CA PHE A 77 -1.97 11.97 -1.12
C PHE A 77 -0.77 12.64 -0.47
N THR A 78 -0.43 13.86 -0.89
CA THR A 78 0.69 14.61 -0.29
C THR A 78 0.45 14.84 1.20
N LEU A 79 -0.77 15.19 1.61
CA LEU A 79 -1.12 15.39 3.02
C LEU A 79 -1.00 14.09 3.83
N LEU A 80 -1.57 12.99 3.31
CA LEU A 80 -1.51 11.68 3.94
C LEU A 80 -0.08 11.15 4.04
N GLN A 81 0.72 11.34 3.00
CA GLN A 81 2.14 10.98 3.00
C GLN A 81 2.91 11.72 4.08
N SER A 82 2.77 13.05 4.15
CA SER A 82 3.42 13.85 5.19
C SER A 82 3.05 13.33 6.58
N PHE A 83 1.74 13.16 6.83
CA PHE A 83 1.26 12.71 8.13
C PHE A 83 1.81 11.32 8.50
N CYS A 84 1.73 10.35 7.60
CA CYS A 84 2.18 8.99 7.88
C CYS A 84 3.70 8.94 8.10
N CYS A 85 4.47 9.67 7.30
CA CYS A 85 5.92 9.76 7.46
C CYS A 85 6.31 10.38 8.82
N ASP A 86 5.65 11.47 9.21
CA ASP A 86 5.94 12.18 10.47
C ASP A 86 5.59 11.32 11.70
N ASN A 87 4.56 10.48 11.60
CA ASN A 87 4.12 9.59 12.69
C ASN A 87 4.75 8.18 12.61
N GLY A 88 5.65 7.92 11.66
CA GLY A 88 6.32 6.62 11.53
C GLY A 88 5.40 5.48 11.06
N ILE A 89 4.23 5.80 10.50
CA ILE A 89 3.32 4.82 9.90
C ILE A 89 3.95 4.28 8.61
N THR A 90 3.87 2.96 8.40
CA THR A 90 4.36 2.36 7.14
C THR A 90 3.44 2.83 6.01
N ILE A 91 4.00 3.36 4.93
CA ILE A 91 3.23 3.88 3.81
C ILE A 91 3.84 3.48 2.47
N LEU A 92 2.98 3.14 1.50
CA LEU A 92 3.37 2.84 0.13
C LEU A 92 2.27 3.27 -0.86
N ARG A 93 2.65 3.44 -2.13
CA ARG A 93 1.75 3.67 -3.25
C ARG A 93 1.48 2.36 -3.99
N VAL A 94 0.29 2.24 -4.58
CA VAL A 94 -0.04 1.16 -5.51
C VAL A 94 -0.67 1.68 -6.79
N SER A 95 -0.27 1.06 -7.90
CA SER A 95 -1.01 1.08 -9.16
C SER A 95 -1.70 -0.27 -9.39
N GLY A 96 -2.70 -0.31 -10.26
CA GLY A 96 -3.65 -1.40 -10.44
C GLY A 96 -4.89 -1.26 -9.56
N VAL A 97 -5.49 -0.07 -9.50
CA VAL A 97 -6.70 0.21 -8.68
C VAL A 97 -7.85 -0.71 -9.08
N GLN A 98 -8.00 -0.99 -10.37
CA GLN A 98 -9.02 -1.93 -10.85
C GLN A 98 -8.85 -3.35 -10.27
N ARG A 99 -7.61 -3.84 -10.14
CA ARG A 99 -7.34 -5.13 -9.50
C ARG A 99 -7.67 -5.09 -8.01
N LEU A 100 -7.32 -4.00 -7.34
CA LEU A 100 -7.65 -3.78 -5.94
C LEU A 100 -9.18 -3.79 -5.71
N GLN A 101 -9.95 -3.17 -6.61
CA GLN A 101 -11.41 -3.22 -6.61
C GLN A 101 -11.95 -4.63 -6.77
N GLN A 102 -11.38 -5.45 -7.65
CA GLN A 102 -11.82 -6.85 -7.81
C GLN A 102 -11.56 -7.67 -6.55
N LEU A 103 -10.39 -7.49 -5.92
CA LEU A 103 -9.98 -8.23 -4.73
C LEU A 103 -10.85 -7.90 -3.51
N LEU A 104 -11.12 -6.62 -3.28
CA LEU A 104 -11.90 -6.16 -2.12
C LEU A 104 -13.42 -6.17 -2.39
N GLY A 105 -13.84 -6.03 -3.64
CA GLY A 105 -15.26 -6.06 -4.04
C GLY A 105 -15.84 -7.47 -4.09
N ALA A 106 -15.03 -8.51 -4.30
CA ALA A 106 -15.49 -9.91 -4.27
C ALA A 106 -15.97 -10.37 -2.88
N VAL A 107 -15.60 -9.64 -1.82
CA VAL A 107 -15.99 -9.96 -0.44
C VAL A 107 -17.38 -9.40 -0.10
N ASP A 108 -17.85 -8.36 -0.81
CA ASP A 108 -19.11 -7.65 -0.56
C ASP A 108 -20.03 -7.62 -1.81
N ALA A 109 -20.58 -8.78 -2.18
CA ALA A 109 -21.50 -8.94 -3.33
C ALA A 109 -22.86 -8.21 -3.22
N ASN A 110 -23.08 -7.42 -2.16
CA ASN A 110 -24.34 -6.72 -1.85
C ASN A 110 -24.25 -5.19 -1.87
N ARG A 111 -23.08 -4.59 -2.14
CA ARG A 111 -22.95 -3.13 -2.22
C ARG A 111 -23.21 -2.64 -3.65
N ASN A 112 -24.00 -1.58 -3.78
CA ASN A 112 -24.38 -1.03 -5.08
C ASN A 112 -23.15 -0.56 -5.87
N GLN A 113 -23.24 -0.57 -7.20
CA GLN A 113 -22.14 -0.23 -8.11
C GLN A 113 -21.65 1.23 -7.97
N GLU A 114 -22.45 2.11 -7.36
CA GLU A 114 -22.13 3.50 -7.00
C GLU A 114 -21.38 3.61 -5.65
N GLU A 115 -21.37 2.57 -4.83
CA GLU A 115 -20.56 2.41 -3.61
C GLU A 115 -19.30 1.57 -3.86
N ARG A 116 -18.86 1.48 -5.12
CA ARG A 116 -17.48 1.04 -5.44
C ARG A 116 -16.56 2.08 -4.82
N GLY A 117 -16.23 1.84 -3.55
CA GLY A 117 -15.69 2.85 -2.64
C GLY A 117 -14.46 3.54 -3.19
N ASP A 118 -14.23 4.75 -2.70
CA ASP A 118 -12.95 5.45 -2.80
C ASP A 118 -11.84 4.52 -2.28
N LEU A 119 -11.18 3.78 -3.18
CA LEU A 119 -10.05 2.91 -2.85
C LEU A 119 -8.73 3.67 -2.88
N HIS A 120 -8.76 5.01 -2.96
CA HIS A 120 -7.55 5.79 -3.08
C HIS A 120 -6.73 5.85 -1.79
N CYS A 121 -7.33 5.55 -0.64
CA CYS A 121 -6.61 5.31 0.59
C CYS A 121 -7.18 4.12 1.36
N LEU A 122 -6.28 3.27 1.86
CA LEU A 122 -6.60 2.14 2.70
C LEU A 122 -5.70 2.17 3.93
N LEU A 123 -6.29 2.12 5.12
CA LEU A 123 -5.55 1.99 6.38
C LEU A 123 -5.79 0.61 6.98
N VAL A 124 -4.71 -0.08 7.29
CA VAL A 124 -4.77 -1.31 8.07
C VAL A 124 -4.52 -0.94 9.53
N THR A 125 -5.47 -1.28 10.39
CA THR A 125 -5.35 -1.17 11.83
C THR A 125 -5.06 -2.53 12.43
N ASN A 126 -4.05 -2.59 13.30
CA ASN A 126 -3.64 -3.76 14.08
C ASN A 126 -4.13 -5.15 13.58
N PRO A 127 -3.57 -5.67 12.47
CA PRO A 127 -4.00 -6.93 11.89
C PRO A 127 -3.39 -8.08 12.71
N GLN A 128 -3.96 -8.33 13.88
CA GLN A 128 -3.47 -9.36 14.81
C GLN A 128 -3.30 -10.74 14.15
N ALA A 129 -3.97 -10.98 13.02
CA ALA A 129 -3.96 -12.27 12.33
C ALA A 129 -2.96 -12.45 11.19
N ASP A 130 -2.29 -11.39 10.69
CA ASP A 130 -1.38 -11.54 9.54
C ASP A 130 -0.06 -10.80 9.70
N HIS A 131 0.61 -11.10 10.81
CA HIS A 131 1.92 -10.54 11.16
C HIS A 131 2.99 -10.86 10.11
N CYS A 132 2.91 -12.00 9.42
CA CYS A 132 3.93 -12.36 8.44
C CYS A 132 3.80 -11.51 7.16
N ARG A 133 2.59 -11.30 6.63
CA ARG A 133 2.40 -10.43 5.44
C ARG A 133 2.67 -8.97 5.75
N LEU A 134 2.23 -8.49 6.92
CA LEU A 134 2.58 -7.14 7.36
C LEU A 134 4.10 -6.95 7.48
N GLN A 135 4.81 -7.92 8.04
CA GLN A 135 6.27 -7.87 8.15
C GLN A 135 6.96 -7.87 6.78
N GLU A 136 6.45 -8.65 5.81
CA GLU A 136 6.98 -8.71 4.45
C GLU A 136 6.85 -7.35 3.74
N VAL A 137 5.66 -6.76 3.79
CA VAL A 137 5.40 -5.41 3.26
C VAL A 137 6.25 -4.35 3.97
N GLY A 138 6.34 -4.43 5.31
CA GLY A 138 7.16 -3.51 6.11
C GLY A 138 8.65 -3.62 5.80
N THR A 139 9.15 -4.83 5.56
CA THR A 139 10.55 -5.08 5.15
C THR A 139 10.82 -4.43 3.81
N TYR A 140 9.95 -4.64 2.82
CA TYR A 140 10.06 -3.98 1.52
C TYR A 140 10.10 -2.45 1.67
N CYS A 141 9.19 -1.87 2.46
CA CYS A 141 9.20 -0.42 2.70
C CYS A 141 10.47 0.07 3.37
N GLN A 142 11.02 -0.68 4.33
CA GLN A 142 12.27 -0.35 4.99
C GLN A 142 13.47 -0.43 4.04
N GLU A 143 13.52 -1.45 3.17
CA GLU A 143 14.55 -1.60 2.14
C GLU A 143 14.50 -0.44 1.15
N SER A 144 13.32 -0.07 0.67
CA SER A 144 13.12 1.09 -0.22
C SER A 144 13.56 2.40 0.41
N ARG A 145 13.26 2.63 1.70
CA ARG A 145 13.74 3.82 2.42
C ARG A 145 15.26 3.93 2.47
N ARG A 146 15.99 2.80 2.52
CA ARG A 146 17.47 2.79 2.44
C ARG A 146 18.00 3.17 1.06
N LEU A 147 17.14 3.14 0.04
CA LEU A 147 17.42 3.55 -1.34
C LEU A 147 16.81 4.92 -1.66
N ASP A 148 16.55 5.74 -0.64
CA ASP A 148 15.94 7.08 -0.74
C ASP A 148 14.52 7.10 -1.34
N GLN A 149 13.85 5.95 -1.39
CA GLN A 149 12.45 5.84 -1.80
C GLN A 149 11.56 5.83 -0.54
N TRP A 150 11.18 7.03 -0.09
CA TRP A 150 10.42 7.23 1.16
C TRP A 150 9.02 6.62 1.15
N VAL A 151 8.34 6.72 0.00
CA VAL A 151 7.04 6.10 -0.27
C VAL A 151 7.20 5.21 -1.50
N PRO A 152 7.51 3.91 -1.32
CA PRO A 152 7.72 3.01 -2.45
C PRO A 152 6.43 2.74 -3.20
N GLU A 153 6.54 2.33 -4.45
CA GLU A 153 5.41 2.00 -5.32
C GLU A 153 5.39 0.51 -5.67
N LEU A 154 4.21 -0.12 -5.55
CA LEU A 154 3.95 -1.49 -5.98
C LEU A 154 2.95 -1.51 -7.12
N VAL A 155 3.23 -2.31 -8.15
CA VAL A 155 2.31 -2.51 -9.27
C VAL A 155 1.52 -3.81 -9.07
N LEU A 156 0.21 -3.71 -8.88
CA LEU A 156 -0.67 -4.87 -8.74
C LEU A 156 -1.05 -5.42 -10.14
N GLN A 157 -0.28 -6.37 -10.66
CA GLN A 157 -0.53 -6.96 -12.00
C GLN A 157 -1.79 -7.81 -12.10
N GLU A 158 -2.59 -7.70 -13.15
CA GLU A 158 -3.67 -8.65 -13.42
C GLU A 158 -3.12 -10.08 -13.62
N ARG A 159 -3.81 -11.09 -13.07
CA ARG A 159 -3.43 -12.51 -13.21
C ARG A 159 -4.10 -13.15 -14.41
#